data_AF-A0A1B1YW12-F1
#
_entry.id   AF-A0A1B1YW12-F1
#
_cell.length_a   1.000
_cell.length_b   1.000
_cell.length_c   1.000
_cell.angle_alpha   90.00
_cell.angle_beta   90.00
_cell.angle_gamma   90.00
#
_symmetry.space_group_name_H-M   'P 1'
#
loop_
_entity.id
_entity.type
_entity.pdbx_description
1 polymer ?
#
loop_
_entity_poly.entity_id
_entity_poly.type
_entity_poly.pdbx_seq_one_letter_code
_entity_poly.pdbx_strand_id
1 'polypeptide(L)'
;MPVRIHTNGVAAAMPFFVFGGGLMRTLRLLTLLMVSVLAGLFASVNTQPVSVNYLVGSGELRLAYLLLGVVGMGMAIGWLAALPRRWQHGRELRRLRAQQRRLEAELVALAPSAPAPPQP
;
A
#
# COMPACT_ATOMS: atom_id res chain seq x y z
N MET A 1 -52.09 -16.48 26.37
CA MET A 1 -51.12 -15.61 25.66
C MET A 1 -50.14 -15.04 26.67
N PRO A 2 -48.84 -15.01 26.35
CA PRO A 2 -48.13 -13.74 26.52
C PRO A 2 -47.35 -13.35 25.25
N VAL A 3 -47.54 -12.08 24.88
CA VAL A 3 -46.93 -11.38 23.76
C VAL A 3 -45.46 -11.10 24.07
N ARG A 4 -44.55 -11.52 23.19
CA ARG A 4 -43.12 -11.20 23.26
C ARG A 4 -42.89 -9.87 22.54
N ILE A 5 -42.58 -8.83 23.31
CA ILE A 5 -42.30 -7.48 22.80
C ILE A 5 -40.92 -7.49 22.11
N HIS A 6 -40.89 -7.21 20.80
CA HIS A 6 -39.68 -6.88 20.08
C HIS A 6 -39.25 -5.45 20.44
N THR A 7 -38.28 -5.30 21.33
CA THR A 7 -37.52 -4.07 21.47
C THR A 7 -36.38 -4.09 20.45
N ASN A 8 -36.63 -3.53 19.27
CA ASN A 8 -35.56 -3.21 18.33
C ASN A 8 -34.70 -2.10 18.94
N GLY A 9 -33.62 -2.50 19.60
CA GLY A 9 -32.52 -1.61 19.94
C GLY A 9 -31.96 -1.02 18.65
N VAL A 10 -32.14 0.28 18.50
CA VAL A 10 -31.38 1.10 17.56
C VAL A 10 -29.91 1.00 17.99
N ALA A 11 -29.23 -0.04 17.51
CA ALA A 11 -27.79 -0.14 17.58
C ALA A 11 -27.24 0.90 16.60
N ALA A 12 -27.02 2.10 17.14
CA ALA A 12 -26.23 3.14 16.51
C ALA A 12 -25.01 2.51 15.85
N ALA A 13 -25.01 2.53 14.51
CA ALA A 13 -23.94 2.02 13.70
C ALA A 13 -22.70 2.92 13.85
N MET A 14 -21.93 2.72 14.91
CA MET A 14 -20.52 3.07 15.00
C MET A 14 -19.84 2.00 15.87
N PRO A 15 -18.74 1.39 15.38
CA PRO A 15 -17.51 2.16 15.32
C PRO A 15 -16.70 1.94 14.05
N PHE A 16 -16.01 3.00 13.67
CA PHE A 16 -14.85 2.98 12.80
C PHE A 16 -13.82 1.96 13.36
N PHE A 17 -13.85 0.73 12.85
CA PHE A 17 -12.80 -0.26 13.09
C PHE A 17 -11.53 0.18 12.36
N VAL A 18 -10.78 1.08 13.00
CA VAL A 18 -9.48 1.58 12.58
C VAL A 18 -8.51 1.28 13.71
N PHE A 19 -7.86 0.12 13.70
CA PHE A 19 -6.79 -0.17 14.67
C PHE A 19 -5.48 -0.68 14.05
N GLY A 20 -5.31 -0.55 12.73
CA GLY A 20 -3.99 -0.72 12.10
C GLY A 20 -3.98 -0.39 10.63
N GLY A 21 -4.84 -1.05 9.84
CA GLY A 21 -4.89 -0.84 8.39
C GLY A 21 -5.50 0.50 7.97
N GLY A 22 -6.52 0.98 8.69
CA GLY A 22 -7.18 2.25 8.37
C GLY A 22 -6.31 3.46 8.70
N LEU A 23 -5.63 3.46 9.85
CA LEU A 23 -4.81 4.59 10.29
C LEU A 23 -3.64 4.81 9.33
N MET A 24 -2.95 3.73 8.94
CA MET A 24 -1.86 3.82 7.96
C MET A 24 -2.34 4.33 6.60
N ARG A 25 -3.54 3.94 6.16
CA ARG A 25 -4.14 4.46 4.92
C ARG A 25 -4.47 5.94 5.04
N THR A 26 -5.11 6.37 6.13
CA THR A 26 -5.45 7.77 6.37
C THR A 26 -4.21 8.64 6.50
N LEU A 27 -3.20 8.20 7.26
CA LEU A 27 -1.91 8.88 7.37
C LEU A 27 -1.24 9.02 6.00
N ARG A 28 -1.22 7.95 5.19
CA ARG A 28 -0.67 8.01 3.82
C ARG A 28 -1.41 9.04 2.96
N LEU A 29 -2.74 9.08 3.04
CA LEU A 29 -3.56 10.05 2.30
C LEU A 29 -3.31 11.48 2.78
N LEU A 30 -3.21 11.70 4.09
CA LEU A 30 -2.87 13.00 4.66
C LEU A 30 -1.47 13.47 4.25
N THR A 31 -0.48 12.58 4.25
CA THR A 31 0.87 12.90 3.76
C THR A 31 0.83 13.28 2.28
N LEU A 32 0.13 12.51 1.44
CA LEU A 32 -0.01 12.81 0.01
C LEU A 32 -0.72 14.15 -0.22
N LEU A 33 -1.80 14.42 0.52
CA LEU A 33 -2.53 15.67 0.46
C LEU A 33 -1.62 16.85 0.86
N MET A 34 -0.91 16.72 1.99
CA MET A 34 0.01 17.74 2.48
C MET A 34 1.11 18.04 1.45
N VAL A 35 1.78 17.00 0.93
CA VAL A 35 2.83 17.17 -0.10
C VAL A 35 2.26 17.82 -1.37
N SER A 36 1.06 17.43 -1.80
CA SER A 36 0.40 18.00 -2.98
C SER A 36 0.07 19.48 -2.80
N VAL A 37 -0.46 19.86 -1.63
CA VAL A 37 -0.72 21.28 -1.28
C VAL A 37 0.58 22.08 -1.24
N LEU A 38 1.64 21.55 -0.62
CA LEU A 38 2.95 22.20 -0.59
C LEU A 38 3.53 22.37 -2.00
N ALA A 39 3.42 21.36 -2.86
CA ALA A 39 3.86 21.44 -4.25
C ALA A 39 3.07 22.49 -5.04
N GLY A 40 1.74 22.56 -4.85
CA GLY A 40 0.89 23.58 -5.46
C GLY A 40 1.22 24.99 -5.00
N LEU A 41 1.43 25.19 -3.69
CA LEU A 41 1.87 26.46 -3.12
C LEU A 41 3.24 26.87 -3.67
N PHE A 42 4.20 25.94 -3.72
CA PHE A 42 5.51 26.18 -4.31
C PHE A 42 5.39 26.62 -5.77
N ALA A 43 4.57 25.95 -6.57
CA ALA A 43 4.34 26.32 -7.97
C ALA A 43 3.66 27.69 -8.11
N SER A 44 2.71 28.01 -7.22
CA SER A 44 1.97 29.28 -7.21
C SER A 44 2.87 30.48 -6.86
N VAL A 45 3.76 30.31 -5.87
CA VAL A 45 4.71 31.36 -5.46
C VAL A 45 5.81 31.51 -6.50
N ASN A 46 6.29 30.41 -7.10
CA ASN A 46 7.39 30.40 -8.06
C ASN A 46 6.88 30.45 -9.51
N THR A 47 6.06 31.45 -9.81
CA THR A 47 5.50 31.66 -11.17
C THR A 47 6.45 32.37 -12.12
N GLN A 48 7.48 33.04 -11.61
CA GLN A 48 8.44 33.75 -12.44
C GLN A 48 9.26 32.78 -13.31
N PRO A 49 9.41 33.06 -14.62
CA PRO A 49 10.29 32.28 -15.48
C PRO A 49 11.75 32.54 -15.10
N VAL A 50 12.56 31.48 -15.12
CA VAL A 50 14.00 31.52 -14.87
C VAL A 50 14.72 31.07 -16.14
N SER A 51 15.79 31.79 -16.51
CA SER A 51 16.66 31.39 -17.61
C SER A 51 17.49 30.18 -17.22
N VAL A 52 17.34 29.09 -17.95
CA VAL A 52 18.18 27.90 -17.83
C VAL A 52 19.17 27.88 -18.99
N ASN A 53 20.45 27.95 -18.67
CA ASN A 53 21.54 27.87 -19.65
C ASN A 53 22.07 26.44 -19.71
N TYR A 54 21.81 25.76 -20.81
CA TYR A 54 22.36 24.45 -21.14
C TYR A 54 23.67 24.62 -21.92
N LEU A 55 24.47 23.55 -22.00
CA LEU A 55 25.75 23.57 -22.73
C LEU A 55 25.58 23.94 -24.22
N VAL A 56 24.40 23.74 -24.81
CA VAL A 56 24.11 24.00 -26.23
C VAL A 56 22.83 24.83 -26.39
N GLY A 57 22.65 25.86 -25.56
CA GLY A 57 21.54 26.82 -25.70
C GLY A 57 20.92 27.26 -24.38
N SER A 58 20.00 28.21 -24.44
CA SER A 58 19.26 28.71 -23.28
C SER A 58 17.75 28.58 -23.50
N GLY A 59 17.01 28.38 -22.43
CA GLY A 59 15.56 28.30 -22.45
C GLY A 59 14.96 28.84 -21.16
N GLU A 60 13.77 29.45 -21.25
CA GLU A 60 13.06 29.98 -20.09
C GLU A 60 12.05 28.95 -19.58
N LEU A 61 12.21 28.53 -18.33
CA LEU A 61 11.25 27.68 -17.63
C LEU A 61 11.00 28.20 -16.23
N ARG A 62 9.79 27.95 -15.73
CA ARG A 62 9.46 28.21 -14.33
C ARG A 62 10.19 27.20 -13.46
N LEU A 63 10.73 27.67 -12.33
CA LEU A 63 11.46 26.82 -11.38
C LEU A 63 10.65 25.59 -10.95
N ALA A 64 9.33 25.74 -10.81
CA ALA A 64 8.40 24.66 -10.49
C ALA A 64 8.47 23.49 -11.47
N TYR A 65 8.52 23.75 -12.79
CA TYR A 65 8.56 22.70 -13.81
C TYR A 65 9.90 21.98 -13.82
N LEU A 66 10.99 22.71 -13.63
CA LEU A 66 12.33 22.13 -13.55
C LEU A 66 12.42 21.16 -12.37
N LEU A 67 11.97 21.61 -11.18
CA LEU A 67 12.01 20.81 -9.97
C LEU A 67 11.09 19.58 -10.07
N LEU A 68 9.88 19.76 -10.61
CA LEU A 68 8.93 18.68 -10.85
C LEU A 68 9.51 17.63 -11.81
N GLY A 69 10.19 18.08 -12.88
CA GLY A 69 10.84 17.20 -13.84
C GLY A 69 11.96 16.37 -13.22
N VAL A 70 12.85 17.00 -12.46
CA VAL A 70 13.99 16.32 -11.80
C VAL A 70 13.50 15.32 -10.76
N VAL A 71 12.57 15.73 -9.89
CA VAL A 71 12.00 14.85 -8.85
C VAL A 71 11.23 13.70 -9.50
N GLY A 72 10.40 13.99 -10.51
CA GLY A 72 9.63 12.99 -11.23
C GLY A 72 10.54 11.96 -11.93
N MET A 73 11.63 12.42 -12.55
CA MET A 73 12.61 11.55 -13.19
C MET A 73 13.35 10.67 -12.17
N GLY A 74 13.79 11.25 -11.04
CA GLY A 74 14.40 10.49 -9.96
C GLY A 74 13.45 9.42 -9.39
N MET A 75 12.17 9.75 -9.22
CA MET A 75 11.15 8.81 -8.75
C MET A 75 10.89 7.69 -9.77
N ALA A 76 10.84 8.03 -11.06
CA ALA A 76 10.69 7.05 -12.13
C ALA A 76 11.87 6.06 -12.16
N ILE A 77 13.10 6.57 -12.09
CA ILE A 77 14.31 5.74 -12.04
C ILE A 77 14.31 4.84 -10.80
N GLY A 78 14.04 5.41 -9.62
CA GLY A 78 13.97 4.65 -8.37
C GLY A 78 12.89 3.56 -8.40
N TRP A 79 11.72 3.85 -8.98
CA TRP A 79 10.66 2.87 -9.16
C TRP A 79 11.09 1.75 -10.12
N LEU A 80 11.69 2.10 -11.26
CA LEU A 80 12.18 1.13 -12.24
C LEU A 80 13.26 0.21 -11.64
N ALA A 81 14.20 0.79 -10.89
CA ALA A 81 15.22 0.04 -10.16
C ALA A 81 14.65 -0.91 -9.11
N ALA A 82 13.49 -0.59 -8.52
CA ALA A 82 12.83 -1.44 -7.52
C ALA A 82 11.99 -2.59 -8.13
N LEU A 83 11.65 -2.54 -9.42
CA LEU A 83 10.79 -3.54 -10.08
C LEU A 83 11.31 -4.98 -9.97
N PRO A 84 12.60 -5.28 -10.26
CA PRO A 84 13.08 -6.67 -10.26
C PRO A 84 12.96 -7.31 -8.88
N ARG A 85 13.32 -6.57 -7.83
CA ARG A 85 13.20 -7.04 -6.44
C ARG A 85 11.74 -7.29 -6.08
N ARG A 86 10.81 -6.40 -6.45
CA ARG A 86 9.37 -6.62 -6.23
C ARG A 86 8.87 -7.89 -6.91
N TRP A 87 9.34 -8.20 -8.11
CA TRP A 87 8.98 -9.43 -8.82
C TRP A 87 9.55 -10.69 -8.15
N GLN A 88 10.82 -10.65 -7.72
CA GLN A 88 11.43 -11.74 -6.96
C GLN A 88 10.64 -12.05 -5.68
N HIS A 89 10.30 -11.00 -4.91
CA HIS A 89 9.51 -11.13 -3.68
C HIS A 89 8.13 -11.73 -3.95
N GLY A 90 7.48 -11.34 -5.06
CA GLY A 90 6.21 -11.92 -5.48
C GLY A 90 6.30 -13.41 -5.82
N ARG A 91 7.39 -13.84 -6.46
CA ARG A 91 7.65 -15.26 -6.75
C ARG A 91 7.92 -16.06 -5.48
N GLU A 92 8.73 -15.51 -4.58
CA GLU A 92 9.07 -16.12 -3.31
C GLU A 92 7.84 -16.28 -2.41
N LEU A 93 7.00 -15.24 -2.32
CA LEU A 93 5.70 -15.31 -1.62
C LEU A 93 4.80 -16.43 -2.16
N ARG A 94 4.76 -16.63 -3.49
CA ARG A 94 3.99 -17.72 -4.10
C ARG A 94 4.58 -19.09 -3.75
N ARG A 95 5.91 -19.22 -3.78
CA ARG A 95 6.61 -20.47 -3.43
C ARG A 95 6.40 -20.84 -1.97
N LEU A 96 6.59 -19.88 -1.06
CA LEU A 96 6.40 -20.07 0.39
C LEU A 96 4.95 -20.48 0.71
N ARG A 97 3.96 -19.80 0.10
CA ARG A 97 2.55 -20.18 0.24
C ARG A 97 2.24 -21.58 -0.29
N ALA A 98 2.87 -21.99 -1.38
CA ALA A 98 2.68 -23.34 -1.93
C ALA A 98 3.30 -24.41 -1.03
N GLN A 99 4.48 -24.15 -0.45
CA GLN A 99 5.11 -25.03 0.53
C GLN A 99 4.27 -25.16 1.80
N GLN A 100 3.74 -24.04 2.31
CA GLN A 100 2.86 -24.03 3.48
C GLN A 100 1.64 -24.93 3.27
N ARG A 101 0.96 -24.82 2.11
CA ARG A 101 -0.20 -25.69 1.80
C ARG A 101 0.14 -27.16 1.70
N ARG A 102 1.34 -27.51 1.20
CA ARG A 102 1.79 -28.91 1.10
C ARG A 102 2.04 -29.49 2.49
N LEU A 103 2.76 -28.75 3.33
CA LEU A 103 3.01 -29.13 4.72
C LEU A 103 1.70 -29.28 5.50
N GLU A 104 0.76 -28.36 5.34
CA GLU A 104 -0.59 -28.47 5.93
C GLU A 104 -1.33 -29.73 5.43
N ALA A 105 -1.23 -30.06 4.15
CA ALA A 105 -1.85 -31.27 3.59
C ALA A 105 -1.20 -32.57 4.10
N GLU A 106 0.12 -32.60 4.26
CA GLU A 106 0.85 -33.74 4.84
C GLU A 106 0.47 -33.97 6.31
N LEU A 107 0.36 -32.90 7.10
CA LEU A 107 -0.10 -33.00 8.50
C LEU A 107 -1.53 -33.56 8.58
N VAL A 108 -2.43 -33.13 7.70
CA VAL A 108 -3.80 -33.67 7.62
C VAL A 108 -3.81 -35.13 7.18
N ALA A 109 -2.89 -35.54 6.30
CA ALA A 109 -2.78 -36.92 5.83
C ALA A 109 -2.14 -37.88 6.84
N LEU A 110 -1.34 -37.38 7.79
CA LEU A 110 -0.70 -38.15 8.88
C LEU A 110 -1.58 -38.25 10.14
N ALA A 111 -2.53 -37.35 10.33
CA ALA A 111 -3.52 -37.39 11.41
C ALA A 111 -4.42 -38.66 11.47
N PRO A 112 -4.77 -39.35 10.36
CA PRO A 112 -5.60 -40.55 10.38
C PRO A 112 -4.81 -41.85 10.64
N SER A 113 -3.47 -41.83 10.64
CA SER A 113 -2.64 -43.04 10.74
C SER A 113 -2.15 -43.36 12.16
N ALA A 114 -2.75 -42.78 13.21
CA ALA A 114 -2.54 -43.29 14.56
C ALA A 114 -3.02 -44.76 14.59
N PRO A 115 -2.13 -45.74 14.85
CA PRO A 115 -2.50 -47.15 14.80
C PRO A 115 -3.61 -47.41 15.81
N ALA A 116 -4.71 -48.03 15.36
CA ALA A 116 -5.79 -48.44 16.23
C ALA A 116 -5.22 -49.30 17.36
N PRO A 117 -5.58 -49.02 18.63
CA PRO A 117 -5.08 -49.80 19.76
C PRO A 117 -5.42 -51.28 19.52
N PRO A 118 -4.49 -52.20 19.83
CA PRO A 118 -4.69 -53.63 19.60
C PRO A 118 -5.99 -54.05 20.28
N GLN A 119 -6.93 -54.59 19.49
CA GLN A 119 -8.18 -55.09 20.04
C GLN A 119 -7.89 -56.34 20.87
N PRO A 120 -8.50 -56.47 22.06
CA PRO A 120 -8.27 -57.57 22.99
C PRO A 120 -8.74 -58.92 22.45
#